data_AF-K9WR40-F1
#
_entry.id   AF-K9WR40-F1
#
_cell.length_a   1.000
_cell.length_b   1.000
_cell.length_c   1.000
_cell.angle_alpha   90.00
_cell.angle_beta   90.00
_cell.angle_gamma   90.00
#
_symmetry.space_group_name_H-M   'P 1'
#
loop_
_entity.id
_entity.type
_entity.pdbx_description
1 polymer ?
#
loop_
_entity_poly.entity_id
_entity_poly.type
_entity_poly.pdbx_seq_one_letter_code
_entity_poly.pdbx_strand_id
1 'polypeptide(L)'
;MLTFGDNFGYKKTLPEIAKVVRLENAQSLHHFLANSPWAVNKLRDQRLELLSKGLNSRSFILIIDETGDKKKGKRTDYVARQYIGNLGKIEHLIVSVNAYGVFEDIITFKLSSIYF
;
A
#
# COMPACT_ATOMS: atom_id res chain seq x y z
N MET A 1 -9.28 -2.78 -29.56
CA MET A 1 -8.31 -1.74 -29.20
C MET A 1 -8.99 -0.79 -28.24
N LEU A 2 -8.82 -1.00 -26.93
CA LEU A 2 -9.29 -0.07 -25.90
C LEU A 2 -8.04 0.60 -25.35
N THR A 3 -7.86 1.86 -25.71
CA THR A 3 -6.80 2.71 -25.20
C THR A 3 -7.11 3.06 -23.74
N PHE A 4 -6.37 2.45 -22.81
CA PHE A 4 -6.29 2.92 -21.42
C PHE A 4 -5.43 4.19 -21.42
N GLY A 5 -6.03 5.30 -21.86
CA GLY A 5 -5.47 6.63 -21.72
C GLY A 5 -5.59 7.10 -20.27
N ASP A 6 -4.42 7.38 -19.68
CA ASP A 6 -4.14 8.40 -18.69
C ASP A 6 -4.99 8.44 -17.42
N ASN A 7 -4.40 7.97 -16.31
CA ASN A 7 -4.35 8.66 -15.02
C ASN A 7 -3.72 7.74 -13.95
N PHE A 8 -2.40 7.59 -13.98
CA PHE A 8 -1.64 6.91 -12.92
C PHE A 8 -1.51 7.74 -11.63
N GLY A 9 -2.25 8.86 -11.48
CA GLY A 9 -2.11 9.80 -10.37
C GLY A 9 -3.28 9.95 -9.39
N TYR A 10 -4.44 9.32 -9.61
CA TYR A 10 -5.62 9.52 -8.74
C TYR A 10 -5.93 8.29 -7.87
N LYS A 11 -6.05 8.50 -6.54
CA LYS A 11 -6.69 7.54 -5.64
C LYS A 11 -8.16 7.38 -6.04
N LYS A 12 -8.49 6.31 -6.76
CA LYS A 12 -9.88 6.00 -7.13
C LYS A 12 -10.62 5.50 -5.89
N THR A 13 -11.76 6.10 -5.59
CA THR A 13 -12.62 5.68 -4.47
C THR A 13 -13.31 4.36 -4.81
N LEU A 14 -13.78 3.59 -3.81
CA LEU A 14 -14.49 2.33 -4.06
C LEU A 14 -15.72 2.49 -4.97
N PRO A 15 -16.53 3.58 -4.87
CA PRO A 15 -17.57 3.87 -5.86
C PRO A 15 -17.06 4.05 -7.29
N GLU A 16 -15.93 4.74 -7.49
CA GLU A 16 -15.35 4.90 -8.82
C GLU A 16 -14.82 3.57 -9.37
N ILE A 17 -14.24 2.72 -8.51
CA ILE A 17 -13.83 1.38 -8.89
C ILE A 17 -15.06 0.54 -9.28
N ALA A 18 -16.13 0.58 -8.48
CA ALA A 18 -17.37 -0.14 -8.76
C ALA A 18 -17.95 0.22 -10.13
N LYS A 19 -17.96 1.50 -10.51
CA LYS A 19 -18.37 1.95 -11.85
C LYS A 19 -17.52 1.33 -12.96
N VAL A 20 -16.20 1.33 -12.80
CA VAL A 20 -15.26 0.76 -13.79
C VAL A 20 -15.46 -0.74 -13.96
N VAL A 21 -15.71 -1.46 -12.86
CA VAL A 21 -15.94 -2.91 -12.89
C VAL A 21 -17.41 -3.29 -13.12
N ARG A 22 -18.27 -2.32 -13.45
CA ARG A 22 -19.71 -2.50 -13.73
C ARG A 22 -20.51 -3.14 -12.59
N LEU A 23 -20.15 -2.82 -11.35
CA LEU A 23 -20.95 -3.16 -10.18
C LEU A 23 -21.99 -2.07 -9.92
N GLU A 24 -23.20 -2.48 -9.51
CA GLU A 24 -24.31 -1.56 -9.23
C GLU A 24 -24.00 -0.57 -8.10
N ASN A 25 -23.20 -0.98 -7.12
CA ASN A 25 -22.73 -0.12 -6.03
C ASN A 25 -21.40 -0.62 -5.43
N ALA A 26 -20.79 0.21 -4.58
CA ALA A 26 -19.54 -0.10 -3.89
C ALA A 26 -19.70 -1.05 -2.69
N GLN A 27 -20.93 -1.39 -2.28
CA GLN A 27 -21.18 -2.14 -1.05
C GLN A 27 -20.58 -3.54 -1.12
N SER A 28 -20.64 -4.17 -2.29
CA SER A 28 -19.99 -5.46 -2.55
C SER A 28 -18.46 -5.38 -2.39
N LEU A 29 -17.82 -4.32 -2.92
CA LEU A 29 -16.37 -4.08 -2.74
C LEU A 29 -16.01 -3.79 -1.28
N HIS A 30 -16.83 -3.00 -0.58
CA HIS A 30 -16.66 -2.76 0.85
C HIS A 30 -16.74 -4.06 1.64
N HIS A 31 -17.77 -4.87 1.39
CA HIS A 31 -17.94 -6.15 2.05
C HIS A 31 -16.78 -7.10 1.76
N PHE A 32 -16.35 -7.18 0.50
CA PHE A 32 -15.19 -7.97 0.08
C PHE A 32 -13.92 -7.55 0.80
N LEU A 33 -13.61 -6.26 0.88
CA LEU A 33 -12.40 -5.79 1.55
C LEU A 33 -12.45 -5.99 3.06
N ALA A 34 -13.61 -5.76 3.69
CA ALA A 34 -13.73 -5.80 5.15
C ALA A 34 -13.92 -7.21 5.73
N ASN A 35 -14.63 -8.09 5.02
CA ASN A 35 -15.12 -9.35 5.60
C ASN A 35 -14.56 -10.62 4.92
N SER A 36 -13.80 -10.49 3.84
CA SER A 36 -13.19 -11.68 3.24
C SER A 36 -12.18 -12.33 4.20
N PRO A 37 -12.05 -13.67 4.19
CA PRO A 37 -11.12 -14.39 5.05
C PRO A 37 -9.68 -14.27 4.53
N TRP A 38 -9.12 -13.06 4.61
CA TRP A 38 -7.81 -12.74 4.06
C TRP A 38 -6.69 -13.52 4.74
N ALA A 39 -6.10 -14.47 4.02
CA ALA A 39 -4.83 -15.08 4.41
C ALA A 39 -3.69 -14.14 4.01
N VAL A 40 -3.44 -13.10 4.83
CA VAL A 40 -2.48 -12.01 4.53
C VAL A 40 -1.11 -12.53 4.11
N ASN A 41 -0.59 -13.57 4.78
CA ASN A 41 0.70 -14.16 4.43
C ASN A 41 0.66 -14.82 3.04
N LYS A 42 -0.36 -15.62 2.75
CA LYS A 42 -0.53 -16.26 1.43
C LYS A 42 -0.64 -15.23 0.30
N LEU A 43 -1.41 -14.17 0.52
CA LEU A 43 -1.53 -13.08 -0.47
C LEU A 43 -0.20 -12.36 -0.68
N ARG A 44 0.57 -12.13 0.39
CA ARG A 44 1.90 -11.53 0.30
C ARG A 44 2.81 -12.41 -0.56
N ASP A 45 2.81 -13.71 -0.32
CA ASP A 45 3.66 -14.67 -1.03
C ASP A 45 3.28 -14.75 -2.51
N GLN A 46 1.99 -14.87 -2.83
CA GLN A 46 1.48 -14.85 -4.21
C GLN A 46 1.87 -13.58 -4.95
N ARG A 47 1.76 -12.42 -4.30
CA ARG A 47 2.16 -11.14 -4.87
C ARG A 47 3.66 -11.08 -5.15
N LEU A 48 4.49 -11.58 -4.23
CA LEU A 48 5.95 -11.63 -4.42
C LEU A 48 6.35 -12.60 -5.53
N GLU A 49 5.64 -13.73 -5.67
CA GLU A 49 5.84 -14.67 -6.77
C GLU A 49 5.55 -14.02 -8.14
N LEU A 50 4.43 -13.30 -8.25
CA LEU A 50 4.07 -12.55 -9.47
C LEU A 50 5.09 -11.46 -9.80
N LEU A 51 5.57 -10.72 -8.78
CA LEU A 51 6.64 -9.73 -8.94
C LEU A 51 7.94 -10.37 -9.44
N SER A 52 8.35 -11.49 -8.82
CA SER A 52 9.55 -12.22 -9.23
C SER A 52 9.45 -12.69 -10.69
N LYS A 53 8.30 -13.23 -11.10
CA LYS A 53 8.03 -13.61 -12.50
C LYS A 53 8.10 -12.40 -13.45
N GLY A 54 7.52 -11.26 -13.07
CA GLY A 54 7.56 -10.03 -13.89
C GLY A 54 8.96 -9.42 -14.03
N LEU A 55 9.76 -9.51 -12.96
CA LEU A 55 11.17 -9.08 -12.99
C LEU A 55 12.02 -9.98 -13.87
N ASN A 56 11.65 -11.25 -14.05
CA ASN A 56 12.37 -12.22 -14.89
C ASN A 56 13.87 -12.29 -14.53
N SER A 57 14.17 -12.44 -13.23
CA SER A 57 15.52 -12.46 -12.66
C SER A 57 16.37 -11.20 -12.90
N ARG A 58 15.78 -10.09 -13.36
CA ARG A 58 16.48 -8.81 -13.46
C ARG A 58 16.66 -8.19 -12.08
N SER A 59 17.81 -7.55 -11.87
CA SER A 59 18.12 -6.84 -10.63
C SER A 59 17.32 -5.55 -10.51
N PHE A 60 17.12 -5.11 -9.27
CA PHE A 60 16.45 -3.86 -8.92
C PHE A 60 17.17 -3.23 -7.72
N ILE A 61 16.90 -1.95 -7.47
CA ILE A 61 17.46 -1.22 -6.33
C ILE A 61 16.53 -1.44 -5.12
N LEU A 62 17.09 -1.90 -4.00
CA LEU A 62 16.37 -2.01 -2.73
C LEU A 62 16.44 -0.67 -2.00
N ILE A 63 15.27 -0.12 -1.68
CA ILE A 63 15.11 1.07 -0.85
C ILE A 63 14.46 0.66 0.47
N ILE A 64 15.05 1.10 1.58
CA ILE A 64 14.48 0.96 2.92
C ILE A 64 14.19 2.36 3.43
N ASP A 65 12.93 2.60 3.81
CA ASP A 65 12.46 3.90 4.28
C ASP A 65 11.57 3.74 5.51
N GLU A 66 11.71 4.65 6.46
CA GLU A 66 10.86 4.75 7.63
C GLU A 66 9.78 5.81 7.39
N THR A 67 8.52 5.45 7.62
CA THR A 67 7.39 6.37 7.51
C THR A 67 6.64 6.42 8.84
N GLY A 68 6.53 7.62 9.41
CA GLY A 68 5.68 7.92 10.56
C GLY A 68 4.42 8.68 10.11
N ASP A 69 3.26 8.02 10.13
CA ASP A 69 2.00 8.63 9.72
C ASP A 69 1.25 9.23 10.92
N LYS A 70 0.85 10.51 10.79
CA LYS A 70 0.07 11.21 11.82
C LYS A 70 -1.33 10.62 11.92
N LYS A 71 -1.59 9.97 13.04
CA LYS A 71 -2.88 9.31 13.26
C LYS A 71 -4.00 10.32 13.53
N LYS A 72 -5.18 10.05 12.97
CA LYS A 72 -6.44 10.77 13.22
C LYS A 72 -7.41 9.84 13.96
N GLY A 73 -7.21 9.59 15.27
CA GLY A 73 -8.17 8.83 16.09
C GLY A 73 -7.58 8.07 17.30
N LYS A 74 -8.42 7.82 18.33
CA LYS A 74 -8.04 7.39 19.69
C LYS A 74 -7.79 5.88 19.94
N ARG A 75 -7.99 4.97 18.97
CA ARG A 75 -7.94 3.51 19.20
C ARG A 75 -7.04 2.77 18.20
N THR A 76 -5.74 2.63 18.44
CA THR A 76 -4.92 1.50 17.91
C THR A 76 -3.75 1.26 18.85
N ASP A 77 -3.39 0.00 19.01
CA ASP A 77 -2.07 -0.44 19.47
C ASP A 77 -1.03 -0.18 18.35
N TYR A 78 0.27 -0.27 18.67
CA TYR A 78 1.42 0.05 17.78
C TYR A 78 1.59 1.56 17.52
N VAL A 79 1.98 2.27 18.57
CA VAL A 79 2.36 3.68 18.49
C VAL A 79 3.74 3.89 19.10
N ALA A 80 4.67 4.39 18.30
CA ALA A 80 5.99 4.79 18.76
C ALA A 80 6.07 6.30 18.95
N ARG A 81 6.90 6.72 19.91
CA ARG A 81 7.14 8.14 20.21
C ARG A 81 8.14 8.69 19.19
N GLN A 82 7.70 9.57 18.28
CA GLN A 82 8.58 10.17 17.28
C GLN A 82 8.46 11.69 17.28
N TYR A 83 9.57 12.36 17.00
CA TYR A 83 9.61 13.81 16.86
C TYR A 83 9.01 14.23 15.51
N ILE A 84 7.96 15.05 15.55
CA ILE A 84 7.38 15.64 14.34
C ILE A 84 8.09 16.96 14.07
N GLY A 85 9.03 16.96 13.13
CA GLY A 85 9.80 18.16 12.75
C GLY A 85 8.94 19.39 12.44
N ASN A 86 7.79 19.21 11.77
CA ASN A 86 6.91 20.31 11.40
C ASN A 86 6.07 20.87 12.56
N LEU A 87 5.95 20.16 13.69
CA LEU A 87 5.16 20.62 14.85
C LEU A 87 6.03 20.92 16.07
N GLY A 88 7.34 20.68 15.98
CA GLY A 88 8.30 20.93 17.06
C GLY A 88 8.08 20.08 18.32
N LYS A 89 7.31 18.99 18.22
CA LYS A 89 6.89 18.19 19.38
C LYS A 89 6.94 16.69 19.11
N ILE A 90 7.05 15.94 20.20
CA ILE A 90 7.00 14.48 20.20
C ILE A 90 5.55 14.04 20.27
N GLU A 91 5.13 13.18 19.34
CA GLU A 91 3.77 12.63 19.27
C GLU A 91 3.82 11.10 19.09
N HIS A 92 2.69 10.46 19.33
CA HIS A 92 2.51 9.03 19.15
C HIS A 92 2.05 8.78 17.71
N LEU A 93 2.92 8.18 16.91
CA LEU A 93 2.69 7.90 15.49
C LEU A 93 2.67 6.39 15.26
N ILE A 94 1.94 5.96 14.24
CA ILE A 94 2.17 4.61 13.69
C ILE A 94 3.44 4.73 12.88
N VAL A 95 4.48 4.03 13.31
CA VAL A 95 5.76 4.00 12.60
C VAL A 95 5.83 2.72 11.79
N SER A 96 6.29 2.82 10.56
CA SER A 96 6.56 1.65 9.74
C SER A 96 7.88 1.75 9.03
N VAL A 97 8.61 0.64 8.97
CA VAL A 97 9.76 0.48 8.09
C VAL A 97 9.29 -0.27 6.85
N ASN A 98 9.49 0.32 5.69
CA ASN A 98 9.04 -0.20 4.41
C ASN A 98 10.25 -0.55 3.54
N ALA A 99 10.18 -1.71 2.88
CA ALA A 99 11.12 -2.09 1.83
C ALA A 99 10.43 -1.95 0.46
N TYR A 100 11.08 -1.27 -0.47
CA TYR A 100 10.65 -1.09 -1.86
C TYR A 100 11.73 -1.55 -2.82
N GLY A 101 11.33 -2.08 -3.97
CA GLY A 101 12.20 -2.26 -5.12
C GLY A 101 11.94 -1.17 -6.15
N VAL A 102 13.00 -0.63 -6.73
CA VAL A 102 12.94 0.26 -7.91
C VAL A 102 13.60 -0.44 -9.08
N PHE A 103 12.84 -0.61 -10.16
CA PHE A 103 13.26 -1.27 -11.38
C PHE A 103 13.28 -0.30 -12.55
N GLU A 104 14.38 -0.31 -13.30
CA GLU A 104 14.63 0.59 -14.46
C GLU A 104 14.37 2.08 -14.13
N ASP A 105 14.65 2.50 -12.89
CA ASP A 105 14.48 3.86 -12.35
C ASP A 105 13.08 4.49 -12.50
N ILE A 106 12.08 3.68 -12.86
CA ILE A 106 10.72 4.12 -13.18
C ILE A 106 9.68 3.36 -12.35
N ILE A 107 9.87 2.06 -12.15
CA ILE A 107 8.85 1.20 -11.55
C ILE A 107 9.20 0.93 -10.09
N THR A 108 8.43 1.54 -9.18
CA THR A 108 8.52 1.26 -7.74
C THR A 108 7.48 0.22 -7.33
N PHE A 109 7.92 -0.82 -6.62
CA PHE A 109 7.03 -1.85 -6.06
C PHE A 109 7.37 -2.11 -4.60
N LYS A 110 6.34 -2.40 -3.80
CA LYS A 110 6.52 -2.72 -2.37
C LYS A 110 7.07 -4.13 -2.20
N LEU A 111 7.96 -4.37 -1.25
CA LEU A 111 8.44 -5.70 -0.88
C LEU A 111 7.86 -6.13 0.45
N SER A 112 8.02 -5.30 1.49
CA SER A 112 7.48 -5.58 2.82
C SER A 112 7.25 -4.28 3.61
N SER A 113 6.55 -4.41 4.73
CA SER A 113 6.40 -3.34 5.72
C SER A 113 6.28 -3.98 7.10
N ILE A 114 6.95 -3.37 8.07
CA ILE A 114 6.90 -3.74 9.48
C ILE A 114 6.40 -2.51 10.23
N TYR A 115 5.39 -2.68 11.08
CA TYR A 115 4.79 -1.61 11.86
C TYR A 115 5.23 -1.72 13.33
N PHE A 116 5.45 -0.57 13.96
CA PHE A 116 5.90 -0.41 15.34
C PHE A 116 4.96 0.53 16.12
#